data_AF-A0AAV9KZP4-F1
#
_entry.id   AF-A0AAV9KZP4-F1
#
_cell.length_a   1.000
_cell.length_b   1.000
_cell.length_c   1.000
_cell.angle_alpha   90.00
_cell.angle_beta   90.00
_cell.angle_gamma   90.00
#
_symmetry.space_group_name_H-M   'P 1'
#
loop_
_entity.id
_entity.type
_entity.pdbx_description
1 polymer ?
#
loop_
_entity_poly.entity_id
_entity_poly.type
_entity_poly.pdbx_seq_one_letter_code
_entity_poly.pdbx_strand_id
1 'polypeptide(L)' 'MTRIVSNAKFAVEIFNGSGHFGMWQGEVLDVLLQQGLDIAIEEKKPDKVGEEDWKIINRVACSTI' A
#
# COMPACT_ATOMS: atom_id res chain seq x y z
N MET A 1 7.74 22.35 -14.49
CA MET A 1 7.76 20.93 -14.89
C MET A 1 6.65 20.25 -14.12
N THR A 2 5.47 20.12 -14.72
CA THR A 2 4.28 19.60 -14.04
C THR A 2 4.39 18.08 -14.03
N ARG A 3 4.58 17.47 -12.84
CA ARG A 3 4.51 16.00 -12.71
C ARG A 3 3.06 15.61 -12.99
N ILE A 4 2.82 14.96 -14.12
CA ILE A 4 1.60 14.19 -14.33
C ILE A 4 1.76 12.93 -13.47
N VAL A 5 1.09 12.90 -12.33
CA VAL A 5 0.88 11.66 -11.58
C VAL A 5 -0.29 10.94 -12.24
N SER A 6 0.02 9.97 -13.09
CA SER A 6 -0.97 9.02 -13.58
C SER A 6 -1.45 8.19 -12.39
N ASN A 7 -2.69 8.41 -11.96
CA ASN A 7 -3.35 7.57 -10.97
C ASN A 7 -3.77 6.24 -11.63
N ALA A 8 -2.78 5.40 -11.95
CA ALA A 8 -3.03 4.04 -12.39
C ALA A 8 -3.61 3.28 -11.19
N LYS A 9 -4.83 2.75 -11.31
CA LYS A 9 -5.35 1.77 -10.35
C LYS A 9 -4.50 0.51 -10.52
N PHE A 10 -3.52 0.33 -9.64
CA PHE A 10 -2.80 -0.93 -9.52
C PHE A 10 -3.77 -1.98 -8.96
N ALA A 11 -3.94 -3.07 -9.70
CA ALA A 11 -4.74 -4.21 -9.26
C ALA A 11 -3.76 -5.31 -8.83
N VAL A 12 -3.81 -5.67 -7.55
CA VAL A 12 -3.17 -6.89 -7.04
C VAL A 12 -4.22 -7.99 -7.04
N GLU A 13 -3.87 -9.18 -7.54
CA GLU A 13 -4.78 -10.31 -7.45
C GLU A 13 -4.93 -10.78 -6.01
N ILE A 14 -6.13 -11.24 -5.62
CA ILE A 14 -6.34 -11.83 -4.29
C ILE A 14 -5.59 -13.16 -4.23
N PHE A 15 -4.76 -13.34 -3.21
CA PHE A 15 -4.07 -14.62 -3.00
C PHE A 15 -5.05 -15.73 -2.68
N ASN A 16 -5.14 -16.73 -3.57
CA ASN A 16 -6.07 -17.85 -3.46
C ASN A 16 -5.51 -19.06 -2.70
N GLY A 17 -4.33 -18.93 -2.08
CA GLY A 17 -3.65 -20.03 -1.38
C GLY A 17 -2.76 -20.90 -2.28
N SER A 18 -2.63 -20.58 -3.57
CA SER A 18 -1.76 -21.29 -4.51
C SER A 18 -0.74 -20.37 -5.17
N GLY A 19 0.38 -20.94 -5.63
CA GLY A 19 1.47 -20.18 -6.26
C GLY A 19 2.53 -19.65 -5.28
N HIS A 20 3.35 -18.71 -5.76
CA HIS A 20 4.46 -18.16 -4.98
C HIS A 20 4.00 -17.02 -4.07
N PHE A 21 3.67 -17.37 -2.82
CA PHE A 21 3.25 -16.40 -1.80
C PHE A 21 4.21 -15.22 -1.65
N GLY A 22 5.53 -15.46 -1.65
CA GLY A 22 6.52 -14.39 -1.53
C GLY A 22 6.52 -13.41 -2.71
N MET A 23 6.18 -13.88 -3.91
CA MET A 23 6.06 -13.01 -5.09
C MET A 23 4.80 -12.15 -5.00
N TRP A 24 3.67 -12.76 -4.60
CA TRP A 24 2.44 -12.02 -4.32
C TRP A 24 2.61 -10.97 -3.22
N GLN A 25 3.31 -11.31 -2.13
CA GLN A 25 3.65 -10.31 -1.10
C GLN A 25 4.50 -9.17 -1.65
N GLY A 26 5.45 -9.48 -2.55
CA GLY A 26 6.24 -8.47 -3.26
C GLY A 26 5.39 -7.54 -4.11
N GLU A 27 4.40 -8.06 -4.83
CA GLU A 27 3.46 -7.27 -5.62
C GLU A 27 2.59 -6.35 -4.74
N VAL A 28 2.09 -6.85 -3.60
CA VAL A 28 1.38 -6.02 -2.60
C VAL A 28 2.27 -4.87 -2.12
N LEU A 29 3.54 -5.16 -1.78
CA LEU A 29 4.48 -4.14 -1.31
C LEU A 29 4.79 -3.10 -2.40
N ASP A 30 4.99 -3.54 -3.63
CA ASP A 30 5.27 -2.66 -4.77
C ASP A 30 4.09 -1.71 -5.05
N VAL A 31 2.85 -2.18 -4.91
CA VAL A 31 1.66 -1.32 -5.05
C VAL A 31 1.55 -0.31 -3.92
N LEU A 32 1.76 -0.72 -2.66
CA LEU A 32 1.74 0.22 -1.54
C LEU A 32 2.81 1.31 -1.70
N LEU A 33 4.02 0.94 -2.16
CA LEU A 33 5.11 1.89 -2.42
C LEU A 33 4.76 2.86 -3.56
N GLN A 34 4.21 2.35 -4.67
CA GLN A 34 3.76 3.19 -5.79
C GLN A 34 2.63 4.15 -5.41
N GLN A 35 1.79 3.78 -4.44
CA GLN A 35 0.73 4.62 -3.90
C GLN A 35 1.22 5.56 -2.78
N GLY A 36 2.46 5.42 -2.31
CA GLY A 36 2.98 6.18 -1.16
C GLY A 36 2.33 5.79 0.17
N LEU A 37 1.85 4.55 0.27
CA LEU A 37 1.21 3.95 1.45
C LEU A 37 2.13 2.95 2.17
N ASP A 38 3.40 2.87 1.77
CA ASP A 38 4.44 2.06 2.42
C ASP A 38 4.64 2.40 3.90
N ILE A 39 4.24 3.59 4.33
CA ILE A 39 4.24 3.95 5.76
C ILE A 39 3.26 3.07 6.59
N ALA A 40 2.24 2.48 5.97
CA ALA A 40 1.23 1.66 6.65
C ALA A 40 1.75 0.26 7.06
N ILE A 41 2.85 -0.20 6.47
CA ILE A 41 3.46 -1.51 6.78
C ILE A 41 4.54 -1.42 7.87
N GLU A 42 4.87 -0.20 8.31
CA GLU A 42 5.78 0.00 9.44
C GLU A 42 5.19 -0.57 10.73
N GLU A 43 6.04 -1.13 11.58
CA GLU A 43 5.61 -1.75 12.85
C GLU A 43 4.86 -0.76 13.75
N LYS A 44 5.21 0.54 13.64
CA LYS A 44 4.67 1.61 14.47
C LYS A 44 4.33 2.84 13.65
N LYS A 45 3.24 3.50 14.03
CA LYS A 45 2.87 4.83 13.52
C LYS A 45 4.03 5.83 13.75
N PRO A 46 4.49 6.54 12.72
CA PRO A 46 5.48 7.59 12.93
C PRO A 46 4.93 8.76 13.75
N ASP A 47 5.76 9.34 14.62
CA ASP A 47 5.36 10.45 15.51
C ASP A 47 4.86 11.68 14.74
N LYS A 48 5.39 11.88 13.54
CA LYS A 48 5.04 12.97 12.62
C LYS A 48 3.66 12.83 11.95
N VAL A 49 3.01 11.68 12.05
CA VAL A 49 1.70 11.42 11.44
C VAL A 49 0.61 11.53 12.52
N GLY A 50 -0.41 12.34 12.26
CA GLY A 50 -1.56 12.46 13.16
C GLY A 50 -2.31 11.13 13.29
N GLU A 51 -2.99 10.92 14.42
CA GLU A 51 -3.74 9.67 14.66
C GLU A 51 -4.87 9.47 13.63
N GLU A 52 -5.54 10.55 13.22
CA GLU A 52 -6.59 10.50 12.21
C GLU A 52 -6.04 10.16 10.82
N ASP A 53 -4.95 10.84 10.41
CA ASP A 53 -4.27 10.57 9.15
C ASP A 53 -3.76 9.12 9.09
N TRP A 54 -3.21 8.63 10.19
CA TRP A 54 -2.76 7.23 10.30
C TRP A 54 -3.91 6.23 10.11
N LYS A 55 -5.09 6.49 10.68
CA LYS A 55 -6.28 5.66 10.48
C LYS A 55 -6.74 5.68 9.03
N ILE A 56 -6.69 6.84 8.37
CA ILE A 56 -7.03 6.96 6.95
C ILE A 56 -6.04 6.18 6.10
N ILE A 57 -4.73 6.37 6.31
CA ILE A 57 -3.67 5.67 5.58
C ILE A 57 -3.81 4.16 5.72
N ASN A 58 -3.99 3.65 6.94
CA ASN A 58 -4.20 2.22 7.17
C ASN A 58 -5.46 1.70 6.46
N ARG A 59 -6.57 2.43 6.54
CA ARG A 59 -7.80 2.04 5.87
C ARG A 59 -7.61 1.95 4.36
N VAL A 60 -6.91 2.92 3.75
CA VAL A 60 -6.65 2.92 2.31
C VAL A 60 -5.73 1.77 1.94
N ALA A 61 -4.63 1.55 2.67
CA ALA A 61 -3.72 0.42 2.44
C ALA A 61 -4.43 -0.94 2.52
N CYS A 62 -5.30 -1.13 3.52
CA CYS A 62 -6.12 -2.34 3.63
C CYS A 62 -7.17 -2.49 2.53
N SER A 63 -7.52 -1.43 1.82
CA SER A 63 -8.49 -1.48 0.70
C SER A 63 -7.83 -1.82 -0.65
N THR A 64 -6.50 -1.90 -0.69
CA THR A 64 -5.72 -2.23 -1.89
C THR A 64 -5.74 -3.74 -2.20
N ILE A 65 -6.07 -4.58 -1.22
CA ILE A 65 -6.07 -6.05 -1.29
C ILE A 65 -7.50 -6.59 -1.17
#